data_AF-A0A172Y7B0-F1
#
_entry.id   AF-A0A172Y7B0-F1
#
_cell.length_a   1.000
_cell.length_b   1.000
_cell.length_c   1.000
_cell.angle_alpha   90.00
_cell.angle_beta   90.00
_cell.angle_gamma   90.00
#
_symmetry.space_group_name_H-M   'P 1'
#
loop_
_entity.id
_entity.type
_entity.pdbx_description
1 polymer ?
#
loop_
_entity_poly.entity_id
_entity_poly.type
_entity_poly.pdbx_seq_one_letter_code
_entity_poly.pdbx_strand_id
1 'polypeptide(L)'
;MFIAIARPAVEPQGPDAVAVPGSPAVPLLNPRALHARLLANAALRRQRGLLRRQENRSEDADYWLHAACVAVSKAAALRRAEPAFLP
;
A
#
# COMPACT_ATOMS: atom_id res chain seq x y z
N MET A 1 22.47 23.95 -14.43
CA MET A 1 22.96 23.02 -13.39
C MET A 1 22.42 21.63 -13.73
N PHE A 2 23.27 20.73 -14.23
CA PHE A 2 22.88 19.35 -14.57
C PHE A 2 23.11 18.47 -13.33
N ILE A 3 22.04 17.91 -12.75
CA ILE A 3 22.16 16.91 -11.68
C ILE A 3 22.40 15.57 -12.36
N ALA A 4 23.63 15.07 -12.26
CA ALA A 4 23.95 13.70 -12.67
C ALA A 4 23.39 12.74 -11.60
N ILE A 5 22.39 11.95 -11.98
CA ILE A 5 21.91 10.85 -11.14
C ILE A 5 22.96 9.74 -11.22
N ALA A 6 23.75 9.58 -10.15
CA ALA A 6 24.66 8.45 -10.03
C ALA A 6 23.83 7.16 -10.03
N ARG A 7 24.05 6.30 -11.03
CA ARG A 7 23.42 4.98 -11.09
C ARG A 7 23.84 4.18 -9.85
N PRO A 8 22.91 3.52 -9.13
CA PRO A 8 23.29 2.65 -8.03
C PRO A 8 24.24 1.56 -8.53
N ALA A 9 25.30 1.25 -7.78
CA ALA A 9 26.28 0.22 -8.13
C ALA A 9 25.73 -1.22 -8.02
N VAL A 10 24.45 -1.38 -7.67
CA VAL A 10 23.77 -2.66 -7.48
C VAL A 10 22.45 -2.61 -8.25
N GLU A 11 22.31 -3.51 -9.22
CA GLU A 11 21.05 -3.76 -9.92
C GLU A 11 20.03 -4.34 -8.92
N PRO A 12 18.80 -3.81 -8.84
CA PRO A 12 17.82 -4.27 -7.86
C PRO A 12 17.45 -5.74 -8.15
N GLN A 13 17.86 -6.62 -7.25
CA GLN A 13 17.60 -8.04 -7.34
C GLN A 13 16.33 -8.38 -6.57
N GLY A 14 15.20 -8.34 -7.27
CA GLY A 14 13.88 -8.67 -6.72
C GLY A 14 12.82 -7.63 -7.06
N PRO A 15 11.54 -7.88 -6.72
CA PRO A 15 10.42 -7.01 -7.07
C PRO A 15 10.43 -5.65 -6.35
N ASP A 16 11.40 -5.40 -5.47
CA ASP A 16 11.46 -4.21 -4.64
C ASP A 16 12.56 -3.26 -5.15
N ALA A 17 12.14 -2.25 -5.93
CA ALA A 17 13.03 -1.29 -6.58
C ALA A 17 13.72 -0.31 -5.59
N VAL A 18 13.53 -0.46 -4.27
CA VAL A 18 13.99 0.49 -3.24
C VAL A 18 14.56 -0.22 -1.99
N ALA A 19 15.10 -1.44 -2.11
CA ALA A 19 15.78 -2.07 -0.98
C ALA A 19 17.18 -1.44 -0.78
N VAL A 20 17.30 -0.49 0.15
CA VAL A 20 18.59 0.07 0.60
C VAL A 20 19.25 -0.92 1.57
N PRO A 21 20.59 -1.07 1.60
CA PRO A 21 21.26 -1.91 2.59
C PRO A 21 20.79 -1.59 4.02
N GLY A 22 20.36 -2.62 4.76
CA GLY A 22 19.81 -2.48 6.12
C GLY A 22 18.29 -2.24 6.19
N SER A 23 17.58 -2.18 5.06
CA SER A 23 16.12 -2.11 5.07
C SER A 23 15.52 -3.39 5.67
N PRO A 24 14.49 -3.31 6.52
CA PRO A 24 13.83 -4.50 7.05
C PRO A 24 13.23 -5.32 5.91
N ALA A 25 13.41 -6.63 5.96
CA ALA A 25 12.85 -7.54 4.96
C ALA A 25 11.32 -7.37 4.90
N VAL A 26 10.78 -7.10 3.71
CA VAL A 26 9.33 -7.09 3.51
C VAL A 26 8.86 -8.54 3.52
N PRO A 27 8.02 -8.94 4.49
CA PRO A 27 7.57 -10.33 4.55
C PRO A 27 6.73 -10.65 3.33
N LEU A 28 7.06 -11.76 2.65
CA LEU A 28 6.21 -12.38 1.64
C LEU A 28 4.94 -12.87 2.36
N LEU A 29 3.83 -12.16 2.14
CA LEU A 29 2.54 -12.51 2.71
C LEU A 29 1.81 -13.48 1.78
N ASN A 30 1.20 -14.52 2.35
CA ASN A 30 0.18 -15.29 1.63
C ASN A 30 -0.99 -14.36 1.23
N PRO A 31 -1.78 -14.70 0.20
CA PRO A 31 -2.74 -13.73 -0.32
C PRO A 31 -3.86 -13.39 0.68
N ARG A 32 -4.27 -14.34 1.53
CA ARG A 32 -5.19 -14.08 2.65
C ARG A 32 -4.64 -13.05 3.66
N ALA A 33 -3.38 -13.16 4.04
CA ALA A 33 -2.71 -12.22 4.93
C ALA A 33 -2.54 -10.85 4.25
N LEU A 34 -2.22 -10.82 2.95
CA LEU A 34 -2.17 -9.60 2.18
C LEU A 34 -3.55 -8.91 2.10
N HIS A 35 -4.60 -9.68 1.86
CA HIS A 35 -5.99 -9.20 1.88
C HIS A 35 -6.35 -8.56 3.22
N ALA A 36 -6.07 -9.25 4.33
CA ALA A 36 -6.31 -8.73 5.68
C ALA A 36 -5.52 -7.43 5.93
N ARG A 37 -4.25 -7.36 5.52
CA ARG A 37 -3.42 -6.15 5.64
C ARG A 37 -3.98 -4.98 4.84
N LEU A 38 -4.51 -5.22 3.63
CA LEU A 38 -5.13 -4.17 2.83
C LEU A 38 -6.42 -3.63 3.48
N LEU A 39 -7.24 -4.49 4.09
CA LEU A 39 -8.42 -4.07 4.83
C LEU A 39 -8.06 -3.27 6.09
N ALA A 40 -7.04 -3.70 6.84
CA ALA A 40 -6.54 -2.96 7.99
C ALA A 40 -6.02 -1.57 7.58
N ASN A 41 -5.26 -1.49 6.49
CA ASN A 41 -4.81 -0.21 5.93
C ASN A 41 -5.97 0.68 5.50
N ALA A 42 -7.01 0.11 4.87
CA ALA A 42 -8.21 0.86 4.49
C ALA A 42 -8.91 1.47 5.72
N ALA A 43 -9.04 0.71 6.81
CA ALA A 43 -9.64 1.18 8.05
C ALA A 43 -8.85 2.35 8.67
N LEU A 44 -7.52 2.22 8.77
CA LEU A 44 -6.64 3.29 9.28
C LEU A 44 -6.73 4.55 8.43
N ARG A 45 -6.74 4.41 7.10
CA ARG A 45 -6.88 5.53 6.17
C ARG A 45 -8.24 6.22 6.34
N ARG A 46 -9.32 5.46 6.50
CA ARG A 46 -10.66 6.01 6.77
C ARG A 46 -10.69 6.80 8.08
N GLN A 47 -10.16 6.23 9.16
CA GLN A 47 -10.06 6.92 10.45
C GLN A 47 -9.27 8.23 10.32
N ARG A 48 -8.12 8.21 9.65
CA ARG A 48 -7.31 9.40 9.41
C ARG A 48 -8.05 10.45 8.58
N GLY A 49 -8.77 10.03 7.53
CA GLY A 49 -9.60 10.94 6.74
C GLY A 49 -10.67 11.63 7.56
N LEU A 50 -11.35 10.89 8.46
CA LEU A 50 -12.35 11.47 9.37
C LEU A 50 -11.73 12.48 10.34
N LEU A 51 -10.56 12.18 10.92
CA LEU A 51 -9.84 13.13 11.77
C LEU A 51 -9.47 14.41 11.01
N ARG A 52 -8.98 14.29 9.77
CA ARG A 52 -8.66 15.48 8.94
C ARG A 52 -9.89 16.32 8.60
N ARG A 53 -11.07 15.72 8.44
CA ARG A 53 -12.32 16.48 8.30
C ARG A 53 -12.64 17.30 9.55
N GLN A 54 -12.47 16.70 10.73
CA GLN A 54 -12.69 17.39 12.00
C GLN A 54 -11.71 18.56 12.21
N GLU A 55 -10.50 18.44 11.68
CA GLU A 55 -9.48 19.51 11.69
C GLU A 55 -9.66 20.57 10.58
N ASN A 56 -10.77 20.54 9.81
CA ASN A 56 -11.01 21.42 8.66
C ASN A 56 -9.94 21.32 7.54
N ARG A 57 -9.28 20.15 7.41
CA ARG A 57 -8.31 19.85 6.34
C ARG A 57 -8.98 19.02 5.25
N SER A 58 -9.85 19.65 4.47
CA SER A 58 -10.71 18.98 3.47
C SER A 58 -9.92 18.22 2.41
N GLU A 59 -8.91 18.83 1.80
CA GLU A 59 -8.11 18.20 0.74
C GLU A 59 -7.38 16.93 1.23
N ASP A 60 -6.76 17.01 2.41
CA ASP A 60 -6.11 15.85 3.03
C ASP A 60 -7.12 14.76 3.37
N ALA A 61 -8.30 15.14 3.87
CA ALA A 61 -9.35 14.19 4.18
C ALA A 61 -9.81 13.43 2.94
N ASP A 62 -10.04 14.14 1.83
CA ASP A 62 -10.49 13.54 0.59
C ASP A 62 -9.41 12.62 -0.01
N TYR A 63 -8.15 13.01 0.08
CA TYR A 63 -7.03 12.12 -0.25
C TYR A 63 -7.07 10.82 0.57
N TRP A 64 -7.16 10.91 1.90
CA TRP A 64 -7.13 9.73 2.78
C TRP A 64 -8.35 8.83 2.57
N LEU A 65 -9.53 9.41 2.37
CA LEU A 65 -10.76 8.66 2.12
C LEU A 65 -10.74 7.98 0.75
N HIS A 66 -10.27 8.67 -0.29
CA HIS A 66 -10.07 8.06 -1.60
C HIS A 66 -9.05 6.91 -1.54
N ALA A 67 -7.91 7.12 -0.85
CA ALA A 67 -6.89 6.11 -0.66
C ALA A 67 -7.40 4.88 0.12
N ALA A 68 -8.39 5.05 1.01
CA ALA A 68 -9.06 3.94 1.67
C ALA A 68 -9.88 3.10 0.67
N CYS A 69 -10.66 3.74 -0.21
CA CYS A 69 -11.42 3.06 -1.26
C CYS A 69 -10.49 2.26 -2.19
N VAL A 70 -9.37 2.84 -2.63
CA VAL A 70 -8.39 2.16 -3.47
C VAL A 70 -7.83 0.89 -2.78
N ALA A 71 -7.57 0.95 -1.47
CA ALA A 71 -7.10 -0.21 -0.72
C ALA A 71 -8.16 -1.33 -0.64
N VAL A 72 -9.44 -0.98 -0.46
CA VAL A 72 -10.56 -1.94 -0.52
C VAL A 72 -10.70 -2.55 -1.90
N SER A 73 -10.62 -1.75 -2.97
CA SER A 73 -10.67 -2.27 -4.35
C SER A 73 -9.56 -3.27 -4.64
N LYS A 74 -8.34 -3.01 -4.14
CA LYS A 74 -7.20 -3.95 -4.24
C LYS A 74 -7.45 -5.23 -3.46
N ALA A 75 -7.99 -5.14 -2.24
CA ALA A 75 -8.35 -6.32 -1.46
C ALA A 75 -9.42 -7.16 -2.20
N ALA A 76 -10.48 -6.53 -2.70
CA ALA A 76 -11.52 -7.21 -3.46
C ALA A 76 -10.99 -7.88 -4.73
N ALA A 77 -10.05 -7.24 -5.45
CA ALA A 77 -9.39 -7.83 -6.61
C ALA A 77 -8.57 -9.07 -6.24
N LEU A 78 -7.79 -9.00 -5.15
CA LEU A 78 -7.06 -10.15 -4.61
C LEU A 78 -7.98 -11.34 -4.32
N ARG A 79 -9.12 -11.08 -3.67
CA ARG A 79 -10.11 -12.13 -3.36
C ARG A 79 -10.70 -12.77 -4.63
N ARG A 80 -10.87 -12.01 -5.72
CA ARG A 80 -11.38 -12.53 -7.01
C ARG A 80 -10.33 -13.29 -7.80
N ALA A 81 -9.05 -12.99 -7.59
CA ALA A 81 -7.95 -13.64 -8.28
C ALA A 81 -7.60 -15.00 -7.66
N GLU A 82 -7.92 -15.23 -6.38
CA GLU A 82 -7.83 -16.57 -5.80
C GLU A 82 -8.94 -17.46 -6.37
N PRO A 83 -8.61 -18.67 -6.88
CA PRO A 83 -9.63 -19.61 -7.31
C PRO A 83 -10.52 -19.96 -6.12
N ALA A 84 -11.84 -19.82 -6.30
CA ALA A 84 -12.80 -20.28 -5.30
C ALA A 84 -12.71 -21.80 -5.22
N PHE A 85 -12.05 -22.33 -4.20
CA PHE A 85 -12.23 -23.72 -3.80
C PHE A 85 -13.62 -23.82 -3.17
N LEU A 86 -14.61 -24.16 -3.99
CA LEU A 86 -15.91 -24.61 -3.52
C LEU A 86 -15.76 -26.09 -3.10
N PRO A 87 -16.34 -26.51 -1.96
CA PRO A 87 -16.32 -27.91 -1.53
C PRO A 87 -17.07 -28.83 -2.49
#